data_AF-A0A1M6UY63-F1
#
_entry.id   AF-A0A1M6UY63-F1
#
_cell.length_a   1.000
_cell.length_b   1.000
_cell.length_c   1.000
_cell.angle_alpha   90.00
_cell.angle_beta   90.00
_cell.angle_gamma   90.00
#
_symmetry.space_group_name_H-M   'P 1'
#
loop_
_entity.id
_entity.type
_entity.pdbx_description
1 polymer ?
#
loop_
_entity_poly.entity_id
_entity_poly.type
_entity_poly.pdbx_seq_one_letter_code
_entity_poly.pdbx_strand_id
1 'polypeptide(L)' 'MLFEHADFYSLPVDYTPRRPEYFQVRRIVLAKGACATKERRDYVSRIIALYPDAEVENRPDSSGNKGV' A
#
# COMPACT_ATOMS: atom_id res chain seq x y z
N MET A 1 17.77 -27.68 11.66
CA MET A 1 16.42 -27.33 11.19
C MET A 1 16.44 -25.83 10.96
N LEU A 2 16.27 -25.40 9.70
CA LEU A 2 16.30 -23.98 9.35
C LEU A 2 15.15 -23.28 10.06
N PHE A 3 15.46 -22.15 10.69
CA PHE A 3 14.47 -21.24 11.20
C PHE A 3 13.66 -20.70 10.02
N GLU A 4 12.46 -21.24 9.80
CA GLU A 4 11.42 -20.53 9.07
C GLU A 4 11.01 -19.32 9.91
N HIS A 5 11.80 -18.25 9.84
CA HIS A 5 11.26 -16.92 10.07
C HIS A 5 10.32 -16.65 8.89
N ALA A 6 9.12 -17.21 8.97
CA ALA A 6 7.98 -16.61 8.33
C ALA A 6 7.84 -15.24 9.00
N ASP A 7 8.51 -14.25 8.43
CA ASP A 7 8.30 -12.85 8.76
C ASP A 7 6.80 -12.61 8.58
N PHE A 8 6.06 -12.65 9.68
CA PHE A 8 4.68 -12.23 9.73
C PHE A 8 4.70 -10.73 9.45
N TYR A 9 4.65 -10.34 8.17
CA TYR A 9 4.44 -8.96 7.73
C TYR A 9 3.00 -8.56 8.10
N SER A 10 2.74 -8.40 9.40
CA SER A 10 1.47 -7.96 9.94
C SER A 10 1.32 -6.46 9.65
N LEU A 11 0.14 -6.07 9.16
CA LEU A 11 -0.20 -4.67 9.02
C LEU A 11 -0.14 -3.98 10.39
N PRO A 12 0.27 -2.71 10.45
CA PRO A 12 0.33 -1.99 11.72
C PRO A 12 -1.10 -1.83 12.28
N VAL A 13 -1.34 -2.45 13.42
CA VAL A 13 -2.67 -2.53 14.05
C VAL A 13 -3.08 -1.19 14.64
N ASP A 14 -2.11 -0.46 15.19
CA ASP A 14 -2.32 0.82 15.89
C ASP A 14 -2.08 2.06 15.02
N TYR A 15 -1.83 1.86 13.73
CA TYR A 15 -1.67 2.99 12.82
C TYR A 15 -3.04 3.57 12.45
N THR A 16 -3.24 4.84 12.79
CA THR A 16 -4.36 5.63 12.31
C THR A 16 -3.88 6.53 11.17
N PRO A 17 -4.27 6.25 9.90
CA PRO A 17 -3.92 7.10 8.78
C PRO A 17 -4.36 8.55 9.02
N ARG A 18 -3.52 9.53 8.67
CA ARG A 18 -3.87 10.95 8.70
C ARG A 18 -3.41 11.64 7.42
N ARG A 19 -4.17 12.66 7.00
CA ARG A 19 -3.82 13.51 5.86
C ARG A 19 -2.75 14.54 6.29
N PRO A 20 -1.66 14.71 5.54
CA PRO A 20 -0.70 15.78 5.81
C PRO A 20 -1.32 17.16 5.53
N GLU A 21 -1.08 18.15 6.40
CA GLU A 21 -1.76 19.45 6.36
C GLU A 21 -1.40 20.30 5.12
N TYR A 22 -0.17 20.19 4.62
CA TYR A 22 0.35 21.04 3.53
C TYR A 22 0.72 20.24 2.28
N PHE A 23 0.19 19.03 2.14
CA PHE A 23 0.47 18.16 1.00
C PHE A 23 -0.82 17.74 0.30
N GLN A 24 -0.94 18.10 -0.99
CA GLN A 24 -2.04 17.62 -1.82
C GLN A 24 -1.62 16.34 -2.54
N VAL A 25 -2.17 15.22 -2.09
CA VAL A 25 -2.03 13.94 -2.81
C VAL A 25 -2.89 14.01 -4.07
N ARG A 26 -2.25 13.97 -5.24
CA ARG A 26 -2.96 13.92 -6.54
C ARG A 26 -3.21 12.49 -7.01
N ARG A 27 -2.33 11.55 -6.64
CA ARG A 27 -2.38 10.15 -7.08
C ARG A 27 -1.83 9.20 -6.03
N ILE A 28 -2.46 8.04 -5.91
CA ILE A 28 -2.05 6.89 -5.08
C ILE A 28 -1.77 5.73 -6.04
N VAL A 29 -0.55 5.18 -5.98
CA VAL A 29 -0.17 4.02 -6.79
C VAL A 29 -0.06 2.79 -5.91
N LEU A 30 -0.91 1.80 -6.17
CA LEU A 30 -0.90 0.52 -5.45
C LEU A 30 0.12 -0.40 -6.10
N ALA A 31 1.14 -0.78 -5.32
CA ALA A 31 2.15 -1.75 -5.75
C ALA A 31 1.60 -3.17 -5.82
N LYS A 32 2.37 -4.08 -6.44
CA LYS A 32 2.04 -5.50 -6.48
C LYS A 32 1.81 -6.04 -5.07
N GLY A 33 0.69 -6.75 -4.88
CA GLY A 33 0.32 -7.34 -3.61
C GLY A 33 -0.27 -6.37 -2.57
N ALA A 34 -0.40 -5.07 -2.87
CA ALA A 34 -1.04 -4.09 -1.98
C ALA A 34 -2.47 -4.49 -1.57
N CYS A 35 -3.18 -5.23 -2.43
CA CYS A 35 -4.55 -5.70 -2.21
C CYS A 35 -4.67 -7.24 -2.18
N ALA A 36 -3.57 -7.97 -1.93
CA ALA A 36 -3.53 -9.43 -2.05
C ALA A 36 -4.42 -10.17 -1.04
N THR A 37 -4.49 -9.69 0.20
CA THR A 37 -5.33 -10.29 1.26
C THR A 37 -6.47 -9.36 1.65
N LYS A 38 -7.48 -9.90 2.34
CA LYS A 38 -8.59 -9.08 2.85
C LYS A 38 -8.09 -8.00 3.80
N GLU A 39 -7.18 -8.35 4.71
CA GLU A 39 -6.63 -7.39 5.67
C GLU A 39 -5.91 -6.24 4.97
N ARG A 40 -5.14 -6.55 3.93
CA ARG A 40 -4.42 -5.53 3.14
C ARG A 40 -5.38 -4.64 2.37
N ARG A 41 -6.45 -5.19 1.79
CA ARG A 41 -7.51 -4.40 1.14
C ARG A 41 -8.17 -3.45 2.13
N ASP A 42 -8.59 -3.94 3.28
CA ASP A 42 -9.26 -3.12 4.29
C ASP A 42 -8.34 -2.00 4.81
N TYR A 43 -7.05 -2.29 4.97
CA TYR A 43 -6.06 -1.29 5.34
C TYR A 43 -5.85 -0.23 4.24
N VAL A 44 -5.66 -0.65 2.99
CA VAL A 44 -5.47 0.26 1.85
C VAL A 44 -6.71 1.14 1.64
N SER A 45 -7.91 0.58 1.77
CA SER A 45 -9.17 1.33 1.67
C SER A 45 -9.26 2.46 2.69
N ARG A 46 -8.82 2.23 3.95
CA ARG A 46 -8.77 3.28 4.98
C ARG A 46 -7.83 4.43 4.62
N ILE A 47 -6.71 4.13 3.94
CA ILE A 47 -5.78 5.16 3.48
C ILE A 47 -6.39 5.95 2.32
N ILE A 48 -6.95 5.28 1.32
CA ILE A 48 -7.56 5.92 0.14
C ILE A 48 -8.70 6.85 0.57
N ALA A 49 -9.50 6.46 1.58
CA ALA A 49 -10.61 7.27 2.08
C ALA A 49 -10.20 8.66 2.61
N LEU A 50 -8.93 8.87 2.95
CA LEU A 50 -8.41 10.20 3.35
C LEU A 50 -8.23 11.17 2.16
N TYR A 51 -8.22 10.65 0.94
CA TYR A 51 -7.89 11.39 -0.27
C TYR A 51 -8.98 11.21 -1.34
N PRO A 52 -10.19 11.75 -1.12
CA PRO A 52 -11.32 11.57 -2.04
C PRO A 52 -11.05 12.13 -3.45
N ASP A 53 -10.16 13.11 -3.57
CA ASP A 53 -9.82 13.76 -4.83
C ASP A 53 -8.59 13.12 -5.53
N ALA A 54 -7.95 12.13 -4.91
CA ALA A 54 -6.75 11.50 -5.49
C ALA A 54 -7.13 10.40 -6.48
N GLU A 55 -6.43 10.36 -7.62
CA GLU A 55 -6.52 9.25 -8.56
C GLU A 55 -5.89 8.00 -7.94
N VAL A 56 -6.57 6.84 -8.03
CA VAL A 56 -6.02 5.56 -7.54
C VAL A 56 -5.68 4.68 -8.73
N GLU A 57 -4.39 4.37 -8.88
CA GLU A 57 -3.91 3.47 -9.92
C GLU A 57 -3.38 2.16 -9.32
N ASN A 58 -3.78 1.03 -9.89
CA ASN A 58 -3.18 -0.25 -9.57
C ASN A 58 -2.06 -0.55 -10.55
N ARG A 59 -0.82 -0.54 -10.07
CA ARG A 59 0.37 -0.84 -10.88
C ARG A 59 1.07 -2.08 -10.32
N PRO A 60 0.55 -3.28 -10.61
CA PRO A 60 1.26 -4.52 -10.27
C PRO A 60 2.51 -4.56 -11.16
N ASP A 61 3.68 -4.37 -10.56
CA ASP A 61 5.00 -4.37 -11.21
C ASP A 61 5.00 -4.80 -12.68
N SER A 62 5.12 -3.84 -13.59
CA SER A 62 5.82 -4.09 -14.84
C SER A 62 7.28 -4.24 -14.47
N SER A 63 7.79 -5.47 -14.38
CA SER A 63 9.20 -5.83 -14.15
C SER A 63 10.18 -4.68 -14.42
N GLY A 64 10.58 -3.98 -13.36
CA GLY A 64 11.51 -2.86 -13.44
C GLY A 64 12.95 -3.36 -13.50
N ASN A 65 13.44 -3.61 -14.72
CA ASN A 65 14.78 -3.24 -15.17
C ASN A 65 15.00 -3.80 -16.59
N LYS A 66 14.86 -2.96 -17.63
CA LYS A 66 15.68 -3.12 -18.82
C LYS A 66 16.81 -2.11 -18.66
N GLY A 67 18.02 -2.65 -18.45
CA GLY A 67 19.23 -1.90 -18.20
C GLY A 67 19.47 -0.83 -19.26
N VAL A 68 19.91 0.32 -18.80
CA VAL A 68 20.66 1.29 -19.59
C VAL A 68 22.13 0.96 -19.41
#